data_AF-A0A5B7YAL1-F1
#
_entry.id   AF-A0A5B7YAL1-F1
#
_cell.length_a   1.000
_cell.length_b   1.000
_cell.length_c   1.000
_cell.angle_alpha   90.00
_cell.angle_beta   90.00
_cell.angle_gamma   90.00
#
_symmetry.space_group_name_H-M   'P 1'
#
loop_
_entity.id
_entity.type
_entity.pdbx_description
1 polymer ?
#
loop_
_entity_poly.entity_id
_entity_poly.type
_entity_poly.pdbx_seq_one_letter_code
_entity_poly.pdbx_strand_id
1 'polypeptide(L)'
;MTIDIATPAMLFPAISLLLLAYTNRFLTLASIIRNFSKEKWDDNTEAQIQNLRQRIQFIKRMQIAGVVSFFLCVLSMLAIYLTYQIVGNWIFALSLICLLYSLWMSVREILISVEALDVHLDGIKTK
;
A
#
# COMPACT_ATOMS: atom_id res chain seq x y z
N MET A 1 -23.87 -11.84 16.02
CA MET A 1 -22.54 -11.73 16.65
C MET A 1 -22.34 -10.29 17.10
N THR A 2 -22.12 -10.04 18.38
CA THR A 2 -21.86 -8.70 18.94
C THR A 2 -20.36 -8.42 18.83
N ILE A 3 -19.97 -7.44 18.00
CA ILE A 3 -18.58 -6.99 17.89
C ILE A 3 -18.40 -5.88 18.92
N ASP A 4 -17.53 -6.11 19.89
CA ASP A 4 -17.13 -5.09 20.85
C ASP A 4 -16.28 -4.02 20.15
N ILE A 5 -16.42 -2.76 20.56
CA ILE A 5 -15.66 -1.61 20.05
C ILE A 5 -14.15 -1.80 20.22
N ALA A 6 -13.72 -2.66 21.16
CA ALA A 6 -12.34 -3.08 21.33
C ALA A 6 -11.78 -3.80 20.08
N THR A 7 -12.62 -4.53 19.33
CA THR A 7 -12.16 -5.34 18.19
C THR A 7 -11.64 -4.48 17.03
N PRO A 8 -12.38 -3.46 16.54
CA PRO A 8 -11.85 -2.52 15.58
C PRO A 8 -10.68 -1.69 16.15
N ALA A 9 -10.66 -1.43 17.47
CA ALA A 9 -9.64 -0.59 18.11
C ALA A 9 -8.25 -1.23 18.12
N MET A 10 -8.17 -2.55 18.21
CA MET A 10 -6.90 -3.26 18.10
C MET A 10 -6.25 -3.15 16.71
N LEU A 11 -7.02 -2.82 15.66
CA LEU A 11 -6.48 -2.67 14.30
C LEU A 11 -5.86 -1.29 14.04
N PHE A 12 -6.18 -0.27 14.83
CA PHE A 12 -5.69 1.10 14.63
C PHE A 12 -4.16 1.19 14.58
N PRO A 13 -3.41 0.65 15.56
CA PRO A 13 -1.96 0.70 15.54
C PRO A 13 -1.38 -0.03 14.32
N ALA A 14 -1.90 -1.22 14.01
CA ALA A 14 -1.43 -2.04 12.90
C ALA A 14 -1.64 -1.35 11.54
N ILE A 15 -2.83 -0.79 11.30
CA ILE A 15 -3.13 -0.06 10.06
C ILE A 15 -2.27 1.21 9.96
N SER A 16 -2.06 1.92 11.07
CA SER A 16 -1.22 3.14 11.09
C SER A 16 0.24 2.84 10.72
N LEU A 17 0.82 1.77 11.29
CA LEU A 17 2.18 1.33 10.97
C LEU A 17 2.31 0.91 9.50
N LEU A 18 1.29 0.23 8.97
CA LEU A 18 1.24 -0.19 7.57
C LEU A 18 1.18 1.00 6.61
N LEU A 19 0.37 2.03 6.90
CA LEU A 19 0.33 3.27 6.11
C LEU A 19 1.65 4.05 6.16
N LEU A 20 2.32 4.06 7.31
CA LEU A 20 3.65 4.66 7.45
C LEU A 20 4.69 3.92 6.57
N ALA A 21 4.68 2.58 6.60
CA ALA A 21 5.55 1.77 5.75
C ALA A 21 5.32 2.04 4.25
N TYR A 22 4.06 2.17 3.83
CA TYR A 22 3.72 2.49 2.44
C TYR A 22 4.19 3.89 2.03
N THR A 23 4.04 4.87 2.92
CA THR A 23 4.52 6.24 2.70
C THR A 23 6.03 6.26 2.56
N ASN A 24 6.76 5.55 3.44
CA ASN A 24 8.21 5.45 3.34
C ASN A 24 8.64 4.84 2.01
N ARG A 25 8.01 3.74 1.57
CA ARG A 25 8.31 3.11 0.27
C ARG A 25 8.05 4.07 -0.89
N PHE A 26 6.93 4.80 -0.87
CA PHE A 26 6.62 5.81 -1.89
C PHE A 26 7.69 6.91 -1.95
N LEU A 27 8.06 7.48 -0.81
CA LEU A 27 9.04 8.55 -0.72
C LEU A 27 10.42 8.11 -1.20
N THR A 28 10.85 6.89 -0.85
CA THR A 28 12.10 6.31 -1.33
C THR A 28 12.10 6.19 -2.85
N LEU A 29 11.06 5.60 -3.46
CA LEU A 29 10.99 5.46 -4.92
C LEU A 29 10.92 6.82 -5.63
N ALA A 30 10.14 7.76 -5.10
CA ALA A 30 10.03 9.11 -5.66
C ALA A 30 11.37 9.86 -5.60
N SER A 31 12.14 9.69 -4.52
CA SER A 31 13.48 10.25 -4.37
C SER A 31 14.44 9.67 -5.41
N ILE A 32 14.44 8.34 -5.61
CA ILE A 32 15.26 7.68 -6.63
C ILE A 32 14.95 8.25 -8.03
N ILE A 33 13.66 8.37 -8.39
CA ILE A 33 13.27 8.95 -9.70
C ILE A 33 13.77 10.39 -9.85
N ARG A 34 13.67 11.21 -8.80
CA ARG A 34 14.12 12.61 -8.83
C ARG A 34 15.63 12.77 -8.93
N ASN A 35 16.40 11.78 -8.47
CA ASN A 35 17.86 11.79 -8.50
C ASN A 35 18.46 11.32 -9.84
N PHE A 36 17.65 10.84 -10.79
CA PHE A 36 18.13 10.59 -12.15
C PHE A 36 18.54 11.92 -12.82
N SER A 37 19.84 12.07 -13.11
CA SER A 37 20.39 13.25 -13.78
C SER A 37 20.00 13.29 -15.26
N LYS A 38 19.66 14.48 -15.78
CA LYS A 38 19.39 14.75 -17.20
C LYS A 38 20.57 14.51 -18.14
N GLU A 39 21.78 14.46 -17.63
CA GLU A 39 23.01 14.38 -18.45
C GLU A 39 23.38 12.95 -18.90
N LYS A 40 22.69 11.90 -18.42
CA LYS A 40 22.93 10.49 -18.80
C LYS A 40 21.64 9.73 -19.15
N TRP A 41 20.81 10.34 -20.01
CA TRP A 41 19.60 9.70 -20.51
C TRP A 41 19.98 8.77 -21.67
N ASP A 42 20.25 7.52 -21.32
CA ASP A 42 20.35 6.41 -22.26
C ASP A 42 19.04 5.59 -22.21
N ASP A 43 18.79 4.74 -23.21
CA ASP A 43 17.54 3.94 -23.31
C ASP A 43 17.30 3.08 -22.05
N ASN A 44 18.39 2.63 -21.41
CA ASN A 44 18.34 1.83 -20.18
C ASN A 44 17.86 2.64 -18.96
N THR A 45 18.10 3.96 -18.94
CA THR A 45 17.64 4.87 -17.87
C THR A 45 16.14 5.12 -17.98
N GLU A 46 15.60 5.28 -19.19
CA GLU A 46 14.17 5.45 -19.42
C GLU A 46 13.38 4.21 -18.98
N ALA A 47 13.86 3.01 -19.33
CA ALA A 47 13.24 1.75 -18.90
C ALA A 47 13.19 1.60 -17.36
N GLN A 48 14.25 2.00 -16.66
CA GLN A 48 14.27 1.99 -15.18
C GLN A 48 13.28 2.99 -14.57
N ILE A 49 13.20 4.21 -15.11
CA ILE A 49 12.25 5.21 -14.64
C ILE A 49 10.81 4.73 -14.85
N GLN A 50 10.52 4.10 -15.98
CA GLN A 50 9.20 3.53 -16.24
C GLN A 50 8.84 2.41 -15.25
N ASN A 51 9.78 1.51 -14.95
CA ASN A 51 9.59 0.46 -13.94
C ASN A 51 9.30 1.05 -12.55
N LEU A 52 10.09 2.05 -12.11
CA LEU A 52 9.88 2.75 -10.85
C LEU A 52 8.52 3.47 -10.79
N ARG A 53 8.09 4.11 -11.89
CA ARG A 53 6.77 4.74 -12.00
C ARG A 53 5.65 3.73 -11.86
N GLN A 54 5.79 2.54 -12.46
CA GLN A 54 4.79 1.47 -12.35
C GLN A 54 4.67 1.00 -10.89
N ARG A 55 5.80 0.78 -10.21
CA ARG A 55 5.83 0.44 -8.77
C ARG A 55 5.15 1.51 -7.91
N ILE A 56 5.40 2.79 -8.19
CA ILE A 56 4.70 3.90 -7.52
C ILE A 56 3.17 3.81 -7.69
N GLN A 57 2.67 3.44 -8.88
CA GLN A 57 1.22 3.28 -9.08
C GLN A 57 0.65 2.14 -8.24
N PHE A 58 1.37 1.04 -8.07
CA PHE A 58 0.97 -0.03 -7.17
C PHE A 58 0.94 0.44 -5.71
N ILE A 59 2.00 1.14 -5.25
CA ILE A 59 2.08 1.70 -3.89
C ILE A 59 0.91 2.65 -3.61
N LYS A 60 0.61 3.54 -4.58
CA LYS A 60 -0.53 4.47 -4.48
C LYS A 60 -1.85 3.71 -4.32
N ARG A 61 -2.09 2.66 -5.10
CA ARG A 61 -3.34 1.88 -5.04
C ARG A 61 -3.49 1.11 -3.72
N MET A 62 -2.43 0.47 -3.23
CA MET A 62 -2.49 -0.20 -1.93
C MET A 62 -2.73 0.79 -0.79
N GLN A 63 -2.13 1.97 -0.84
CA GLN A 63 -2.30 3.01 0.18
C GLN A 63 -3.72 3.58 0.17
N ILE A 64 -4.30 3.87 -1.00
CA ILE A 64 -5.69 4.30 -1.10
C ILE A 64 -6.63 3.24 -0.51
N ALA A 65 -6.45 1.97 -0.85
CA ALA A 65 -7.26 0.89 -0.29
C ALA A 65 -7.10 0.77 1.24
N GLY A 66 -5.88 0.93 1.76
CA GLY A 66 -5.61 0.93 3.20
C GLY A 66 -6.25 2.12 3.92
N VAL A 67 -6.21 3.32 3.34
CA VAL A 67 -6.87 4.52 3.87
C VAL A 67 -8.39 4.35 3.85
N VAL A 68 -8.97 3.82 2.77
CA VAL A 68 -10.41 3.52 2.69
C VAL A 68 -10.81 2.51 3.76
N SER A 69 -10.04 1.43 3.92
CA SER A 69 -10.25 0.47 5.01
C SER A 69 -10.22 1.16 6.38
N PHE A 70 -9.22 1.99 6.64
CA PHE A 70 -9.09 2.69 7.91
C PHE A 70 -10.29 3.60 8.18
N PHE A 71 -10.70 4.38 7.19
CA PHE A 71 -11.87 5.25 7.26
C PHE A 71 -13.16 4.46 7.56
N LEU A 72 -13.39 3.36 6.86
CA LEU A 72 -14.53 2.48 7.14
C LEU A 72 -14.45 1.87 8.56
N CYS A 73 -13.26 1.53 9.04
CA CYS A 73 -13.07 1.06 10.42
C CYS A 73 -13.49 2.13 11.44
N VAL A 74 -13.13 3.41 11.22
CA VAL A 74 -13.57 4.52 12.07
C VAL A 74 -15.10 4.70 12.01
N LEU A 75 -15.70 4.61 10.83
CA LEU A 75 -17.16 4.68 10.67
C LEU A 75 -17.87 3.52 11.39
N SER A 76 -17.30 2.31 11.35
CA SER A 76 -17.81 1.17 12.11
C SER A 76 -17.79 1.44 13.61
N MET A 77 -16.68 1.97 14.14
CA MET A 77 -16.60 2.31 15.57
C MET A 77 -17.64 3.35 15.96
N LEU A 78 -17.83 4.38 15.12
CA LEU A 78 -18.84 5.41 15.34
C LEU A 78 -20.26 4.82 15.35
N ALA A 79 -20.57 3.91 14.43
CA ALA A 79 -21.87 3.23 14.39
C ALA A 79 -22.11 2.35 15.63
N ILE A 80 -21.10 1.58 16.07
CA ILE A 80 -21.17 0.76 17.28
C ILE A 80 -21.34 1.66 18.52
N TYR A 81 -20.61 2.77 18.59
CA TYR A 81 -20.72 3.77 19.66
C TYR A 81 -22.13 4.36 19.75
N LEU A 82 -22.76 4.64 18.61
CA LEU A 82 -24.14 5.10 18.50
C LEU A 82 -25.19 3.98 18.65
N THR A 83 -24.80 2.78 19.12
CA THR A 83 -25.64 1.59 19.33
C THR A 83 -26.19 0.91 18.06
N TYR A 84 -25.76 1.34 16.87
CA TYR A 84 -26.11 0.71 15.58
C TYR A 84 -25.27 -0.53 15.26
N GLN A 85 -25.40 -1.58 16.08
CA GLN A 85 -24.55 -2.78 16.01
C GLN A 85 -24.53 -3.46 14.63
N ILE A 86 -25.70 -3.64 14.00
CA ILE A 86 -25.81 -4.36 12.72
C ILE A 86 -25.08 -3.58 11.62
N VAL A 87 -25.30 -2.27 11.55
CA VAL A 87 -24.67 -1.39 10.56
C VAL A 87 -23.15 -1.36 10.78
N GLY A 88 -22.71 -1.19 12.03
CA GLY A 88 -21.29 -1.23 12.39
C GLY A 88 -20.62 -2.53 11.95
N ASN A 89 -21.23 -3.69 12.22
CA ASN A 89 -20.68 -4.99 11.83
C ASN A 89 -20.48 -5.13 10.31
N TRP A 90 -21.45 -4.67 9.51
CA TRP A 90 -21.32 -4.70 8.04
C TRP A 90 -20.24 -3.76 7.52
N ILE A 91 -20.15 -2.55 8.06
CA ILE A 91 -19.09 -1.59 7.71
C ILE A 91 -17.72 -2.15 8.10
N PHE A 92 -17.61 -2.81 9.26
CA PHE A 92 -16.39 -3.48 9.69
C PHE A 92 -15.98 -4.62 8.75
N ALA A 93 -16.92 -5.47 8.34
CA ALA A 93 -16.62 -6.52 7.38
C ALA A 93 -16.12 -5.94 6.04
N LEU A 94 -16.73 -4.86 5.57
CA LEU A 94 -16.30 -4.17 4.35
C LEU A 94 -14.89 -3.57 4.49
N SER A 95 -14.57 -2.99 5.65
CA SER A 95 -13.23 -2.45 5.91
C SER A 95 -12.17 -3.55 5.83
N LEU A 96 -12.42 -4.71 6.41
CA LEU A 96 -11.51 -5.87 6.33
C LEU A 96 -11.29 -6.34 4.90
N ILE A 97 -12.33 -6.35 4.06
CA ILE A 97 -12.18 -6.70 2.64
C ILE A 97 -11.29 -5.68 1.92
N CYS A 98 -11.46 -4.38 2.18
CA CYS A 98 -10.57 -3.35 1.64
C CYS A 98 -9.13 -3.51 2.14
N LEU A 99 -8.92 -3.88 3.40
CA LEU A 99 -7.60 -4.14 3.96
C LEU A 99 -6.94 -5.35 3.30
N LEU A 100 -7.67 -6.45 3.12
CA LEU A 100 -7.18 -7.63 2.41
C LEU A 100 -6.79 -7.30 0.97
N TYR A 101 -7.58 -6.48 0.27
CA TYR A 101 -7.23 -6.02 -1.06
C TYR A 101 -5.95 -5.15 -1.07
N SER A 102 -5.78 -4.27 -0.07
CA SER A 102 -4.57 -3.48 0.12
C SER A 102 -3.33 -4.36 0.31
N LEU A 103 -3.43 -5.36 1.20
CA LEU A 103 -2.36 -6.32 1.48
C LEU A 103 -2.03 -7.18 0.26
N TRP A 104 -3.04 -7.65 -0.47
CA TRP A 104 -2.84 -8.39 -1.72
C TRP A 104 -2.04 -7.58 -2.74
N MET A 105 -2.39 -6.30 -2.91
CA MET A 105 -1.64 -5.39 -3.78
C MET A 105 -0.20 -5.18 -3.27
N SER A 106 0.02 -5.14 -1.95
CA SER A 106 1.35 -5.07 -1.35
C SER A 106 2.20 -6.30 -1.69
N VAL A 107 1.63 -7.51 -1.61
CA VAL A 107 2.32 -8.75 -2.02
C VAL A 107 2.70 -8.68 -3.50
N ARG A 108 1.78 -8.30 -4.38
CA ARG A 108 2.06 -8.19 -5.81
C ARG A 108 3.17 -7.18 -6.12
N GLU A 109 3.17 -6.05 -5.43
CA GLU A 109 4.18 -5.01 -5.64
C GLU A 109 5.56 -5.44 -5.11
N ILE A 110 5.62 -6.24 -4.03
CA ILE A 110 6.87 -6.89 -3.59
C ILE A 110 7.40 -7.83 -4.68
N LEU A 111 6.56 -8.69 -5.26
CA LEU A 111 6.98 -9.64 -6.30
C LEU A 111 7.55 -8.93 -7.53
N ILE A 112 6.82 -7.94 -8.07
CA ILE A 112 7.26 -7.13 -9.21
C ILE A 112 8.56 -6.38 -8.88
N SER A 113 8.69 -5.90 -7.65
CA SER A 113 9.87 -5.18 -7.21
C SER A 113 11.12 -6.06 -7.12
N VAL A 114 10.97 -7.35 -6.78
CA VAL A 114 12.08 -8.31 -6.74
C VAL A 114 12.46 -8.71 -8.16
N GLU A 115 11.47 -9.07 -8.98
CA GLU A 115 11.71 -9.44 -10.38
C GLU A 115 12.41 -8.33 -11.18
N ALA A 116 11.98 -7.07 -11.01
CA ALA A 116 12.64 -5.93 -11.64
C ALA A 116 14.10 -5.73 -11.17
N LEU A 117 14.41 -6.08 -9.93
CA LEU A 117 15.75 -5.99 -9.37
C LEU A 117 16.65 -7.12 -9.92
N ASP A 118 16.13 -8.33 -9.99
CA ASP A 118 16.85 -9.50 -10.52
C ASP A 118 17.21 -9.30 -12.00
N VAL A 119 16.27 -8.83 -12.82
CA VAL A 119 16.52 -8.50 -14.24
C VAL A 119 17.61 -7.42 -14.37
N HIS A 120 17.63 -6.42 -13.48
CA HIS A 120 18.66 -5.40 -13.49
C HIS A 120 20.05 -5.93 -13.10
N LEU A 121 20.11 -6.82 -12.10
CA LEU A 121 21.34 -7.45 -11.63
C LEU A 121 21.94 -8.41 -12.67
N ASP A 122 21.11 -9.20 -13.36
CA ASP A 122 21.58 -10.10 -14.41
C ASP A 122 22.08 -9.31 -15.65
N GLY A 123 21.44 -8.19 -15.97
CA GLY A 123 21.94 -7.26 -17.00
C GLY A 123 23.31 -6.65 -16.67
N ILE A 124 23.65 -6.49 -15.38
CA ILE A 124 24.97 -6.03 -14.95
C ILE A 124 26.00 -7.16 -14.98
N LYS A 125 25.64 -8.39 -14.61
CA LYS A 125 26.56 -9.55 -14.62
C LYS A 125 26.97 -10.00 -16.04
N THR A 126 26.17 -9.66 -17.04
CA THR A 126 26.40 -10.08 -18.44
C THR A 126 27.18 -9.03 -19.27
N LYS A 127 27.61 -7.92 -18.64
CA LYS A 127 28.50 -6.91 -19.21
C LYS A 127 29.88 -6.99 -18.57
#